data_AF-A0A246GF25-F1
#
_entry.id   AF-A0A246GF25-F1
#
_cell.length_a   1.000
_cell.length_b   1.000
_cell.length_c   1.000
_cell.angle_alpha   90.00
_cell.angle_beta   90.00
_cell.angle_gamma   90.00
#
_symmetry.space_group_name_H-M   'P 1'
#
loop_
_entity.id
_entity.type
_entity.pdbx_description
1 polymer ?
#
loop_
_entity_poly.entity_id
_entity_poly.type
_entity_poly.pdbx_seq_one_letter_code
_entity_poly.pdbx_strand_id
1 'polypeptide(L)'
;RGDLKQVFTKKEFYVDAKGLPEKINDMTFDKYNLKLYQDFKDSLKAIELDGTITPKNVKELFKKEKDTNYMGFSDYLDRKMILSEKDFDRHTQGYYTGKDELRHQLFPHIQKVISNPDEHWYFDYKNNGQKFQSRYIKFYKDKALVVDCDVDPKTKALKINTWYTMKQADHFVRKGLLVERKNP
;
A
#
# COMPACT_ATOMS: atom_id res chain seq x y z
N ARG A 1 -3.68 -24.38 30.22
CA ARG A 1 -4.62 -24.32 29.07
C ARG A 1 -3.91 -23.58 27.95
N GLY A 2 -3.17 -24.32 27.12
CA GLY A 2 -2.49 -23.77 25.97
C GLY A 2 -2.93 -24.56 24.76
N ASP A 3 -3.47 -23.88 23.76
CA ASP A 3 -3.40 -24.35 22.37
C ASP A 3 -3.81 -23.22 21.42
N LEU A 4 -2.82 -22.48 20.94
CA LEU A 4 -2.90 -21.59 19.77
C LEU A 4 -1.47 -21.35 19.23
N LYS A 5 -0.69 -22.43 19.19
CA LYS A 5 0.60 -22.47 18.51
C LYS A 5 0.58 -23.65 17.56
N GLN A 6 -0.18 -23.52 16.47
CA GLN A 6 0.29 -24.12 15.22
C GLN A 6 1.60 -23.41 14.88
N VAL A 7 2.67 -23.95 15.43
CA VAL A 7 4.04 -23.61 15.08
C VAL A 7 4.14 -24.03 13.62
N PHE A 8 4.05 -23.05 12.72
CA PHE A 8 4.40 -23.23 11.31
C PHE A 8 5.75 -23.94 11.27
N THR A 9 5.72 -25.22 10.94
CA THR A 9 6.89 -26.09 10.94
C THR A 9 7.80 -25.61 9.82
N LYS A 10 8.89 -24.91 10.20
CA LYS A 10 9.89 -24.33 9.29
C LYS A 10 10.27 -25.23 8.11
N LYS A 11 10.24 -26.55 8.26
CA LYS A 11 10.57 -27.51 7.18
C LYS A 11 9.61 -27.48 5.99
N GLU A 12 8.32 -27.19 6.17
CA GLU A 12 7.36 -27.13 5.04
C GLU A 12 7.55 -25.86 4.19
N PHE A 13 8.01 -24.76 4.79
CA PHE A 13 8.27 -23.51 4.09
C PHE A 13 9.48 -23.58 3.13
N TYR A 14 10.52 -24.37 3.48
CA TYR A 14 11.74 -24.46 2.67
C TYR A 14 11.66 -25.47 1.52
N VAL A 15 10.78 -26.46 1.59
CA VAL A 15 10.65 -27.50 0.54
C VAL A 15 9.84 -26.99 -0.67
N ASP A 16 8.99 -25.97 -0.49
CA ASP A 16 8.05 -25.47 -1.51
C ASP A 16 8.41 -24.05 -2.04
N ALA A 17 9.64 -23.59 -1.80
CA ALA A 17 10.08 -22.25 -2.22
C ALA A 17 10.12 -22.04 -3.75
N LYS A 18 10.12 -23.13 -4.55
CA LYS A 18 10.10 -23.06 -6.03
C LYS A 18 8.72 -22.74 -6.61
N GLY A 19 7.63 -23.17 -5.97
CA GLY A 19 6.24 -22.90 -6.40
C GLY A 19 5.57 -21.74 -5.66
N LEU A 20 6.21 -21.24 -4.59
CA LEU A 20 5.70 -20.14 -3.77
C LEU A 20 5.33 -18.88 -4.60
N PRO A 21 6.11 -18.44 -5.61
CA PRO A 21 5.72 -17.27 -6.41
C PRO A 21 4.44 -17.49 -7.22
N GLU A 22 4.29 -18.64 -7.87
CA GLU A 22 3.07 -18.99 -8.62
C GLU A 22 1.85 -19.05 -7.70
N LYS A 23 2.00 -19.75 -6.57
CA LYS A 23 0.96 -19.80 -5.53
C LYS A 23 0.61 -18.42 -4.99
N ILE A 24 1.59 -17.52 -4.81
CA ILE A 24 1.32 -16.16 -4.33
C ILE A 24 0.52 -15.34 -5.35
N ASN A 25 0.81 -15.50 -6.63
CA ASN A 25 0.13 -14.78 -7.70
C ASN A 25 -1.33 -15.23 -7.89
N ASP A 26 -1.65 -16.47 -7.52
CA ASP A 26 -3.00 -17.03 -7.55
C ASP A 26 -3.82 -16.72 -6.27
N MET A 27 -3.20 -16.15 -5.23
CA MET A 27 -3.89 -15.74 -4.01
C MET A 27 -4.51 -14.35 -4.20
N THR A 28 -5.73 -14.32 -4.68
CA THR A 28 -6.53 -13.10 -4.85
C THR A 28 -7.54 -12.93 -3.71
N PHE A 29 -8.17 -11.75 -3.60
CA PHE A 29 -9.07 -11.38 -2.50
C PHE A 29 -10.19 -12.42 -2.20
N ASP A 30 -10.71 -13.10 -3.22
CA ASP A 30 -11.72 -14.15 -3.11
C ASP A 30 -11.22 -15.37 -2.34
N LYS A 31 -9.92 -15.73 -2.45
CA LYS A 31 -9.31 -16.81 -1.66
C LYS A 31 -9.32 -16.53 -0.17
N TYR A 32 -9.45 -15.26 0.21
CA TYR A 32 -9.56 -14.80 1.60
C TYR A 32 -11.02 -14.54 2.03
N ASN A 33 -12.01 -14.93 1.21
CA ASN A 33 -13.44 -14.66 1.41
C ASN A 33 -13.75 -13.16 1.55
N LEU A 34 -12.99 -12.31 0.85
CA LEU A 34 -13.26 -10.87 0.84
C LEU A 34 -14.28 -10.54 -0.24
N LYS A 35 -15.14 -9.55 0.03
CA LYS A 35 -16.12 -9.04 -0.95
C LYS A 35 -15.43 -8.16 -1.99
N LEU A 36 -16.01 -8.03 -3.18
CA LEU A 36 -15.56 -7.05 -4.17
C LEU A 36 -15.74 -5.64 -3.62
N TYR A 37 -14.81 -4.73 -3.92
CA TYR A 37 -14.92 -3.33 -3.51
C TYR A 37 -16.26 -2.70 -3.91
N GLN A 38 -16.76 -3.01 -5.11
CA GLN A 38 -18.05 -2.51 -5.58
C GLN A 38 -19.24 -2.91 -4.69
N ASP A 39 -19.18 -4.06 -4.02
CA ASP A 39 -20.29 -4.60 -3.24
C ASP A 39 -20.47 -3.89 -1.89
N PHE A 40 -19.42 -3.20 -1.40
CA PHE A 40 -19.45 -2.54 -0.08
C PHE A 40 -19.10 -1.06 -0.12
N LYS A 41 -18.62 -0.50 -1.24
CA LYS A 41 -18.21 0.92 -1.30
C LYS A 41 -19.31 1.89 -0.83
N ASP A 42 -20.58 1.58 -1.09
CA ASP A 42 -21.68 2.50 -0.80
C ASP A 42 -21.96 2.68 0.70
N SER A 43 -21.49 1.76 1.55
CA SER A 43 -21.55 1.90 3.01
C SER A 43 -20.41 2.76 3.57
N LEU A 44 -19.40 3.09 2.76
CA LEU A 44 -18.23 3.84 3.18
C LEU A 44 -18.46 5.36 3.07
N LYS A 45 -17.55 6.12 3.69
CA LYS A 45 -17.46 7.57 3.49
C LYS A 45 -16.62 7.89 2.26
N ALA A 46 -16.99 8.94 1.53
CA ALA A 46 -16.15 9.47 0.47
C ALA A 46 -14.84 10.03 1.04
N ILE A 47 -13.78 10.04 0.24
CA ILE A 47 -12.56 10.76 0.60
C ILE A 47 -12.78 12.26 0.47
N GLU A 48 -12.33 13.02 1.47
CA GLU A 48 -12.37 14.48 1.43
C GLU A 48 -11.04 14.99 0.87
N LEU A 49 -11.03 15.42 -0.39
CA LEU A 49 -9.86 16.00 -1.03
C LEU A 49 -9.86 17.52 -0.85
N ASP A 50 -8.72 18.05 -0.43
CA ASP A 50 -8.53 19.50 -0.32
C ASP A 50 -8.15 20.08 -1.70
N GLY A 51 -9.12 20.75 -2.32
CA GLY A 51 -8.95 21.43 -3.62
C GLY A 51 -7.97 22.59 -3.60
N THR A 52 -7.59 23.11 -2.43
CA THR A 52 -6.58 24.16 -2.29
C THR A 52 -5.16 23.63 -2.46
N ILE A 53 -4.97 22.31 -2.36
CA ILE A 53 -3.70 21.66 -2.68
C ILE A 53 -3.60 21.58 -4.21
N THR A 54 -2.59 22.26 -4.73
CA THR A 54 -2.25 22.37 -6.15
C THR A 54 -0.84 21.85 -6.39
N PRO A 55 -0.45 21.57 -7.64
CA PRO A 55 0.93 21.17 -7.96
C PRO A 55 2.00 22.19 -7.54
N LYS A 56 1.60 23.47 -7.34
CA LYS A 56 2.53 24.54 -6.99
C LYS A 56 2.83 24.61 -5.48
N ASN A 57 1.83 24.32 -4.64
CA ASN A 57 1.97 24.42 -3.18
C ASN A 57 2.16 23.07 -2.48
N VAL A 58 1.89 21.93 -3.15
CA VAL A 58 2.02 20.59 -2.56
C VAL A 58 3.40 20.34 -1.93
N LYS A 59 4.47 20.92 -2.50
CA LYS A 59 5.83 20.86 -1.94
C LYS A 59 5.93 21.34 -0.49
N GLU A 60 5.05 22.24 -0.05
CA GLU A 60 5.02 22.74 1.33
C GLU A 60 4.60 21.66 2.32
N LEU A 61 3.92 20.60 1.85
CA LEU A 61 3.51 19.45 2.65
C LEU A 61 4.64 18.46 2.87
N PHE A 62 5.72 18.52 2.09
CA PHE A 62 6.87 17.64 2.28
C PHE A 62 7.73 18.12 3.45
N LYS A 63 7.55 17.47 4.61
CA LYS A 63 8.28 17.79 5.84
C LYS A 63 9.50 16.90 5.97
N LYS A 64 10.62 17.41 5.47
CA LYS A 64 11.90 16.71 5.46
C LYS A 64 12.48 16.52 6.87
N GLU A 65 13.01 15.33 7.13
CA GLU A 65 13.80 15.05 8.33
C GLU A 65 15.14 15.79 8.28
N LYS A 66 15.60 16.28 9.43
CA LYS A 66 16.82 17.11 9.54
C LYS A 66 18.04 16.42 8.91
N ASP A 67 18.75 17.14 8.05
CA ASP A 67 19.97 16.67 7.36
C ASP A 67 19.78 15.43 6.45
N THR A 68 18.55 15.18 5.98
CA THR A 68 18.23 14.05 5.08
C THR A 68 17.62 14.51 3.75
N ASN A 69 17.20 13.59 2.88
CA ASN A 69 16.43 13.88 1.65
C ASN A 69 15.09 13.13 1.63
N TYR A 70 14.51 12.89 2.81
CA TYR A 70 13.26 12.14 2.94
C TYR A 70 12.35 12.72 4.03
N MET A 71 11.07 12.38 3.94
CA MET A 71 10.07 12.60 4.98
C MET A 71 9.79 11.27 5.69
N GLY A 72 9.71 11.30 7.03
CA GLY A 72 9.42 10.14 7.86
C GLY A 72 7.92 9.84 7.96
N PHE A 73 7.60 8.57 8.07
CA PHE A 73 6.25 8.04 8.30
C PHE A 73 6.33 6.85 9.27
N SER A 74 5.19 6.47 9.83
CA SER A 74 5.04 5.21 10.58
C SER A 74 3.75 4.51 10.17
N ASP A 75 3.80 3.19 10.05
CA ASP A 75 2.62 2.37 9.78
C ASP A 75 1.91 1.94 11.07
N TYR A 76 0.88 1.10 10.92
CA TYR A 76 0.05 0.58 12.02
C TYR A 76 0.79 -0.39 12.96
N LEU A 77 2.02 -0.79 12.63
CA LEU A 77 2.91 -1.62 13.45
C LEU A 77 4.07 -0.78 14.04
N ASP A 78 3.97 0.55 13.98
CA ASP A 78 4.99 1.51 14.40
C ASP A 78 6.35 1.31 13.68
N ARG A 79 6.34 0.68 12.50
CA ARG A 79 7.55 0.52 11.68
C ARG A 79 7.87 1.85 11.01
N LYS A 80 9.13 2.28 11.13
CA LYS A 80 9.62 3.48 10.48
C LYS A 80 9.62 3.31 8.96
N MET A 81 9.04 4.29 8.28
CA MET A 81 8.97 4.36 6.84
C MET A 81 9.52 5.69 6.33
N ILE A 82 9.97 5.71 5.08
CA ILE A 82 10.49 6.91 4.44
C ILE A 82 9.85 7.16 3.08
N LEU A 83 9.66 8.42 2.73
CA LEU A 83 9.37 8.86 1.37
C LEU A 83 10.49 9.79 0.91
N SER A 84 11.19 9.42 -0.16
CA SER A 84 12.25 10.27 -0.70
C SER A 84 11.67 11.50 -1.40
N GLU A 85 12.38 12.63 -1.32
CA GLU A 85 12.02 13.88 -2.02
C GLU A 85 11.85 13.64 -3.53
N LYS A 86 12.73 12.83 -4.12
CA LYS A 86 12.63 12.41 -5.52
C LYS A 86 11.33 11.67 -5.86
N ASP A 87 10.90 10.75 -5.00
CA ASP A 87 9.65 10.02 -5.23
C ASP A 87 8.45 10.90 -5.03
N PHE A 88 8.51 11.80 -4.03
CA PHE A 88 7.51 12.82 -3.78
C PHE A 88 7.33 13.73 -5.00
N ASP A 89 8.40 14.35 -5.50
CA ASP A 89 8.36 15.27 -6.64
C ASP A 89 7.81 14.57 -7.89
N ARG A 90 8.29 13.36 -8.16
CA ARG A 90 7.81 12.54 -9.28
C ARG A 90 6.30 12.34 -9.23
N HIS A 91 5.73 12.12 -8.05
CA HIS A 91 4.31 11.79 -7.87
C HIS A 91 3.42 13.01 -7.69
N THR A 92 3.97 14.20 -7.53
CA THR A 92 3.21 15.43 -7.28
C THR A 92 3.35 16.45 -8.41
N GLN A 93 3.80 16.01 -9.59
CA GLN A 93 3.99 16.84 -10.79
C GLN A 93 3.49 16.15 -12.08
N GLY A 94 3.32 16.94 -13.14
CA GLY A 94 3.01 16.46 -14.49
C GLY A 94 1.73 15.61 -14.57
N TYR A 95 1.81 14.48 -15.28
CA TYR A 95 0.71 13.52 -15.45
C TYR A 95 0.00 13.17 -14.14
N TYR A 96 0.76 12.99 -13.06
CA TYR A 96 0.24 12.58 -11.75
C TYR A 96 -0.63 13.63 -11.04
N THR A 97 -0.61 14.85 -11.54
CA THR A 97 -1.47 15.94 -11.06
C THR A 97 -2.70 16.19 -11.93
N GLY A 98 -2.84 15.43 -13.02
CA GLY A 98 -4.02 15.49 -13.87
C GLY A 98 -5.29 15.05 -13.14
N LYS A 99 -6.43 15.38 -13.75
CA LYS A 99 -7.78 15.13 -13.19
C LYS A 99 -8.05 13.67 -12.86
N ASP A 100 -7.38 12.74 -13.53
CA ASP A 100 -7.55 11.29 -13.35
C ASP A 100 -6.62 10.68 -12.29
N GLU A 101 -5.67 11.45 -11.76
CA GLU A 101 -4.66 10.96 -10.80
C GLU A 101 -4.74 11.72 -9.47
N LEU A 102 -4.76 13.06 -9.52
CA LEU A 102 -4.86 13.95 -8.35
C LEU A 102 -3.90 13.59 -7.19
N ARG A 103 -2.71 13.04 -7.49
CA ARG A 103 -1.80 12.50 -6.46
C ARG A 103 -1.32 13.54 -5.45
N HIS A 104 -1.24 14.80 -5.88
CA HIS A 104 -0.96 15.93 -5.00
C HIS A 104 -2.02 16.11 -3.90
N GLN A 105 -3.30 15.90 -4.22
CA GLN A 105 -4.40 15.95 -3.24
C GLN A 105 -4.53 14.66 -2.43
N LEU A 106 -4.04 13.53 -2.95
CA LEU A 106 -4.03 12.26 -2.22
C LEU A 106 -2.89 12.18 -1.19
N PHE A 107 -1.81 12.94 -1.38
CA PHE A 107 -0.62 12.89 -0.53
C PHE A 107 -0.90 13.04 0.99
N PRO A 108 -1.74 13.99 1.46
CA PRO A 108 -2.08 14.10 2.88
C PRO A 108 -2.71 12.84 3.49
N HIS A 109 -3.33 11.99 2.67
CA HIS A 109 -4.03 10.80 3.13
C HIS A 109 -3.10 9.58 3.29
N ILE A 110 -1.87 9.63 2.78
CA ILE A 110 -0.91 8.51 2.83
C ILE A 110 -0.72 8.02 4.27
N GLN A 111 -0.48 8.94 5.22
CA GLN A 111 -0.28 8.58 6.62
C GLN A 111 -1.47 7.79 7.17
N LYS A 112 -2.71 8.20 6.85
CA LYS A 112 -3.92 7.50 7.27
C LYS A 112 -4.04 6.11 6.65
N VAL A 113 -3.60 5.92 5.40
CA VAL A 113 -3.64 4.61 4.74
C VAL A 113 -2.66 3.64 5.37
N ILE A 114 -1.44 4.07 5.67
CA ILE A 114 -0.42 3.18 6.25
C ILE A 114 -0.60 2.95 7.75
N SER A 115 -1.12 3.92 8.51
CA SER A 115 -1.37 3.76 9.95
C SER A 115 -2.72 3.11 10.28
N ASN A 116 -3.64 3.11 9.33
CA ASN A 116 -4.97 2.53 9.49
C ASN A 116 -5.49 1.97 8.15
N PRO A 117 -4.80 0.97 7.57
CA PRO A 117 -5.25 0.33 6.34
C PRO A 117 -6.53 -0.47 6.60
N ASP A 118 -7.38 -0.60 5.59
CA ASP A 118 -8.45 -1.58 5.61
C ASP A 118 -7.91 -2.95 5.18
N GLU A 119 -6.93 -2.95 4.27
CA GLU A 119 -6.17 -4.14 3.88
C GLU A 119 -4.69 -3.84 3.72
N HIS A 120 -3.85 -4.78 4.13
CA HIS A 120 -2.41 -4.78 3.88
C HIS A 120 -2.01 -6.10 3.24
N TRP A 121 -1.39 -6.00 2.07
CA TRP A 121 -1.01 -7.13 1.22
C TRP A 121 0.50 -7.18 1.05
N TYR A 122 1.04 -8.38 0.88
CA TYR A 122 2.40 -8.62 0.40
C TYR A 122 2.35 -9.34 -0.94
N PHE A 123 2.77 -8.66 -1.99
CA PHE A 123 2.52 -9.09 -3.38
C PHE A 123 3.79 -9.08 -4.22
N ASP A 124 3.81 -9.91 -5.25
CA ASP A 124 4.88 -9.95 -6.24
C ASP A 124 4.67 -8.84 -7.28
N TYR A 125 5.58 -7.86 -7.28
CA TYR A 125 5.42 -6.63 -8.08
C TYR A 125 5.44 -6.88 -9.59
N LYS A 126 6.14 -7.92 -10.05
CA LYS A 126 6.28 -8.26 -11.48
C LYS A 126 5.71 -9.63 -11.84
N ASN A 127 5.03 -10.30 -10.90
CA ASN A 127 4.56 -11.68 -11.06
C ASN A 127 5.67 -12.64 -11.53
N ASN A 128 6.91 -12.42 -11.06
CA ASN A 128 8.09 -13.19 -11.49
C ASN A 128 8.91 -13.76 -10.32
N GLY A 129 8.41 -13.63 -9.09
CA GLY A 129 9.00 -14.12 -7.85
C GLY A 129 10.25 -13.38 -7.39
N GLN A 130 10.68 -12.33 -8.10
CA GLN A 130 11.95 -11.66 -7.82
C GLN A 130 11.83 -10.50 -6.84
N LYS A 131 10.68 -9.81 -6.84
CA LYS A 131 10.50 -8.61 -6.04
C LYS A 131 9.12 -8.56 -5.42
N PHE A 132 9.09 -8.71 -4.10
CA PHE A 132 7.89 -8.59 -3.31
C PHE A 132 7.80 -7.19 -2.68
N GLN A 133 6.59 -6.67 -2.59
CA GLN A 133 6.29 -5.34 -2.06
C GLN A 133 5.12 -5.40 -1.08
N SER A 134 5.08 -4.45 -0.16
CA SER A 134 3.94 -4.23 0.72
C SER A 134 2.96 -3.27 0.05
N ARG A 135 1.66 -3.56 0.13
CA ARG A 135 0.58 -2.73 -0.42
C ARG A 135 -0.45 -2.46 0.65
N TYR A 136 -0.64 -1.20 0.98
CA TYR A 136 -1.67 -0.75 1.90
C TYR A 136 -2.84 -0.21 1.10
N ILE A 137 -4.06 -0.59 1.46
CA ILE A 137 -5.28 -0.17 0.79
C ILE A 137 -6.24 0.40 1.82
N LYS A 138 -6.80 1.56 1.50
CA LYS A 138 -7.93 2.15 2.22
C LYS A 138 -9.07 2.40 1.26
N PHE A 139 -10.24 1.86 1.58
CA PHE A 139 -11.44 1.99 0.79
C PHE A 139 -12.24 3.21 1.22
N TYR A 140 -12.74 3.94 0.24
CA TYR A 140 -13.68 5.04 0.38
C TYR A 140 -14.85 4.78 -0.56
N LYS A 141 -15.94 5.53 -0.41
CA LYS A 141 -17.13 5.37 -1.25
C LYS A 141 -16.85 5.56 -2.74
N ASP A 142 -15.99 6.52 -3.05
CA ASP A 142 -15.74 7.03 -4.39
C ASP A 142 -14.39 6.58 -4.97
N LYS A 143 -13.53 5.94 -4.17
CA LYS A 143 -12.26 5.34 -4.62
C LYS A 143 -11.64 4.43 -3.57
N ALA A 144 -10.71 3.57 -4.00
CA ALA A 144 -9.76 2.91 -3.11
C ALA A 144 -8.37 3.55 -3.27
N LEU A 145 -7.78 4.04 -2.18
CA LEU A 145 -6.43 4.59 -2.17
C LEU A 145 -5.43 3.49 -1.84
N VAL A 146 -4.47 3.29 -2.74
CA VAL A 146 -3.42 2.28 -2.66
C VAL A 146 -2.08 2.97 -2.41
N VAL A 147 -1.29 2.44 -1.49
CA VAL A 147 0.08 2.87 -1.21
C VAL A 147 1.01 1.66 -1.27
N ASP A 148 1.92 1.64 -2.24
CA ASP A 148 2.88 0.56 -2.41
C ASP A 148 4.24 0.96 -1.84
N CYS A 149 4.81 0.03 -1.09
CA CYS A 149 6.05 0.20 -0.35
C CYS A 149 7.01 -0.96 -0.64
N ASP A 150 8.30 -0.66 -0.57
CA ASP A 150 9.38 -1.63 -0.76
C ASP A 150 10.39 -1.52 0.37
N VAL A 151 11.20 -2.55 0.54
CA VAL A 151 12.30 -2.50 1.49
C VAL A 151 13.52 -1.96 0.75
N ASP A 152 14.05 -0.83 1.20
CA ASP A 152 15.30 -0.32 0.66
C ASP A 152 16.41 -1.35 0.92
N PRO A 153 17.09 -1.88 -0.11
CA PRO A 153 18.05 -2.96 0.06
C PRO A 153 19.28 -2.53 0.88
N LYS A 154 19.62 -1.24 0.90
CA LYS A 154 20.77 -0.66 1.60
C LYS A 154 20.43 -0.31 3.04
N THR A 155 19.35 0.42 3.27
CA THR A 155 18.99 0.91 4.61
C THR A 155 18.10 -0.04 5.38
N LYS A 156 17.52 -1.05 4.70
CA LYS A 156 16.48 -1.96 5.21
C LYS A 156 15.23 -1.25 5.71
N ALA A 157 15.10 0.06 5.47
CA ALA A 157 13.93 0.84 5.81
C ALA A 157 12.78 0.53 4.83
N LEU A 158 11.55 0.54 5.34
CA LEU A 158 10.38 0.53 4.47
C LEU A 158 10.28 1.87 3.76
N LYS A 159 10.14 1.84 2.44
CA LYS A 159 10.12 3.00 1.59
C LYS A 159 8.81 3.07 0.82
N ILE A 160 8.12 4.19 0.94
CA ILE A 160 6.94 4.49 0.12
C ILE A 160 7.41 4.79 -1.31
N ASN A 161 6.92 4.02 -2.28
CA ASN A 161 7.33 4.16 -3.69
C ASN A 161 6.30 4.87 -4.55
N THR A 162 5.01 4.62 -4.30
CA THR A 162 3.90 5.17 -5.07
C THR A 162 2.61 5.15 -4.26
N TRP A 163 1.69 6.05 -4.59
CA TRP A 163 0.32 6.06 -4.12
C TRP A 163 -0.61 6.43 -5.27
N TYR A 164 -1.79 5.82 -5.32
CA TYR A 164 -2.71 6.01 -6.44
C TYR A 164 -4.12 5.52 -6.11
N THR A 165 -5.09 5.98 -6.89
CA THR A 165 -6.45 5.41 -6.87
C THR A 165 -6.47 4.10 -7.63
N MET A 166 -7.05 3.04 -7.05
CA MET A 166 -7.27 1.77 -7.73
C MET A 166 -8.10 1.99 -9.01
N LYS A 167 -7.50 1.68 -10.17
CA LYS A 167 -8.15 1.75 -11.50
C LYS A 167 -8.42 0.36 -12.11
N GLN A 168 -7.67 -0.65 -11.66
CA GLN A 168 -7.81 -2.02 -12.13
C GLN A 168 -8.83 -2.77 -11.26
N ALA A 169 -9.34 -3.88 -11.78
CA ALA A 169 -10.22 -4.77 -11.02
C ALA A 169 -9.52 -5.32 -9.76
N ASP A 170 -10.32 -5.62 -8.74
CA ASP A 170 -9.87 -6.07 -7.43
C ASP A 170 -8.82 -7.19 -7.50
N HIS A 171 -9.01 -8.22 -8.32
CA HIS A 171 -8.08 -9.36 -8.41
C HIS A 171 -6.66 -8.99 -8.89
N PHE A 172 -6.48 -7.84 -9.58
CA PHE A 172 -5.15 -7.37 -9.93
C PHE A 172 -4.46 -6.60 -8.81
N VAL A 173 -5.24 -5.96 -7.94
CA VAL A 173 -4.74 -5.06 -6.89
C VAL A 173 -4.69 -5.72 -5.52
N ARG A 174 -5.77 -6.41 -5.14
CA ARG A 174 -5.99 -7.15 -3.90
C ARG A 174 -5.58 -8.61 -4.12
N LYS A 175 -4.26 -8.81 -4.22
CA LYS A 175 -3.63 -10.10 -4.48
C LYS A 175 -2.31 -10.25 -3.73
N GLY A 176 -1.87 -11.49 -3.56
CA GLY A 176 -0.72 -11.88 -2.77
C GLY A 176 -1.12 -12.37 -1.39
N LEU A 177 -0.17 -12.36 -0.47
CA LEU A 177 -0.39 -12.73 0.93
C LEU A 177 -1.12 -11.59 1.64
N LEU A 178 -2.33 -11.86 2.14
CA LEU A 178 -3.03 -10.93 3.01
C LEU A 178 -2.36 -10.90 4.39
N VAL A 179 -1.83 -9.74 4.79
CA VAL A 179 -1.11 -9.54 6.06
C VAL A 179 -2.05 -9.05 7.16
N GLU A 180 -2.91 -8.09 6.84
CA GLU A 180 -3.88 -7.50 7.77
C GLU A 180 -5.17 -7.16 7.03
N ARG A 181 -6.30 -7.36 7.68
CA ARG A 181 -7.60 -6.85 7.21
C ARG A 181 -8.42 -6.31 8.37
N LYS A 182 -9.12 -5.22 8.12
CA LYS A 182 -10.23 -4.78 8.98
C LYS A 182 -11.49 -5.36 8.38
N ASN A 183 -12.25 -6.10 9.18
CA ASN A 183 -13.55 -6.62 8.72
C ASN A 183 -14.45 -5.43 8.36
N PRO A 184 -14.87 -5.29 7.09
CA PRO A 184 -15.94 -4.37 6.71
C PRO A 184 -17.32 -4.99 6.95
#